data_AF-A0AAW8K6H6-F1
#
_entry.id   AF-A0AAW8K6H6-F1
#
_cell.length_a   1.000
_cell.length_b   1.000
_cell.length_c   1.000
_cell.angle_alpha   90.00
_cell.angle_beta   90.00
_cell.angle_gamma   90.00
#
_symmetry.space_group_name_H-M   'P 1'
#
loop_
_entity.id
_entity.type
_entity.pdbx_description
1 polymer ?
#
loop_
_entity_poly.entity_id
_entity_poly.type
_entity_poly.pdbx_seq_one_letter_code
_entity_poly.pdbx_strand_id
1 'polypeptide(L)' 'MAELKITLTRSVIGASEAQRKVVKALGLGKTNSTVVRPDQPS' A
#
# COMPACT_ATOMS: atom_id res chain seq x y z
N MET A 1 -19.52 -4.82 -3.50
CA MET A 1 -18.13 -4.35 -3.65
C MET A 1 -17.32 -5.04 -2.57
N ALA A 2 -16.27 -5.77 -2.92
CA ALA A 2 -15.41 -6.38 -1.90
C ALA A 2 -14.52 -5.30 -1.27
N GLU A 3 -14.11 -5.47 -0.02
CA GLU A 3 -13.13 -4.61 0.64
C GLU A 3 -11.77 -5.33 0.68
N LEU A 4 -10.72 -4.64 0.26
CA LEU A 4 -9.35 -5.13 0.29
C LEU A 4 -8.62 -4.54 1.50
N LYS A 5 -8.16 -5.41 2.40
CA LYS A 5 -7.25 -5.06 3.49
C LYS A 5 -5.81 -5.20 3.01
N ILE A 6 -5.13 -4.08 2.82
CA ILE A 6 -3.75 -4.03 2.32
C ILE A 6 -2.81 -3.74 3.49
N THR A 7 -1.74 -4.51 3.63
CA THR A 7 -0.74 -4.37 4.73
C THR A 7 0.66 -4.22 4.16
N LEU A 8 1.42 -3.22 4.62
CA LEU A 8 2.82 -3.06 4.24
C LEU A 8 3.71 -4.00 5.07
N THR A 9 3.94 -5.23 4.60
CA THR A 9 4.68 -6.25 5.35
C THR A 9 6.21 -6.09 5.29
N ARG A 10 6.73 -5.46 4.23
CA ARG A 10 8.17 -5.22 4.04
C ARG A 10 8.50 -3.74 3.88
N SER A 11 9.74 -3.40 4.25
CA SER A 11 10.27 -2.05 4.09
C SER A 11 10.38 -1.67 2.61
N VAL A 12 10.16 -0.39 2.32
CA VAL A 12 10.35 0.23 0.99
C VAL A 12 11.80 0.70 0.76
N ILE A 13 12.70 0.53 1.73
CA ILE A 13 14.13 0.79 1.55
C ILE A 13 14.68 -0.20 0.52
N GLY A 14 15.33 0.31 -0.53
CA GLY A 14 15.79 -0.50 -1.67
C GLY A 14 14.73 -0.84 -2.72
N ALA A 15 13.44 -0.51 -2.48
CA ALA A 15 12.40 -0.66 -3.50
C ALA A 15 12.51 0.43 -4.58
N SER A 16 11.99 0.12 -5.77
CA SER A 16 12.00 1.05 -6.91
C SER A 16 11.21 2.32 -6.61
N GLU A 17 11.52 3.43 -7.30
CA GLU A 17 10.79 4.68 -7.11
C GLU A 17 9.28 4.54 -7.41
N ALA A 18 8.93 3.74 -8.41
CA ALA A 18 7.54 3.45 -8.75
C ALA A 18 6.81 2.79 -7.57
N GLN A 19 7.42 1.78 -6.94
CA GLN A 19 6.84 1.13 -5.76
C GLN A 19 6.70 2.10 -4.59
N ARG A 20 7.70 2.96 -4.35
CA ARG A 20 7.63 3.99 -3.30
C ARG A 20 6.47 4.96 -3.53
N LYS A 21 6.23 5.36 -4.79
CA LYS A 21 5.10 6.23 -5.16
C LYS A 21 3.76 5.53 -4.92
N VAL A 22 3.62 4.26 -5.30
CA VAL A 22 2.40 3.47 -5.06
C VAL A 22 2.12 3.30 -3.56
N VAL A 23 3.12 2.95 -2.76
CA VAL A 23 2.95 2.79 -1.30
C VAL A 23 2.50 4.11 -0.64
N LYS A 24 3.05 5.26 -1.08
CA LYS A 24 2.59 6.58 -0.64
C LYS A 24 1.17 6.91 -1.11
N ALA A 25 0.83 6.60 -2.36
CA ALA A 25 -0.52 6.82 -2.91
C ALA A 25 -1.58 5.98 -2.18
N LEU A 26 -1.21 4.78 -1.73
CA LEU A 26 -2.05 3.92 -0.91
C LEU A 26 -2.18 4.39 0.56
N GLY A 27 -1.43 5.43 0.97
CA GLY A 27 -1.44 5.95 2.34
C GLY A 27 -0.67 5.10 3.36
N LEU A 28 0.19 4.19 2.89
CA LEU A 28 0.99 3.33 3.75
C LEU A 28 2.32 4.02 4.11
N GLY A 29 2.61 4.14 5.41
CA GLY A 29 3.77 4.87 5.91
C GLY A 29 4.85 3.97 6.52
N LYS A 30 4.50 3.26 7.60
CA LYS A 30 5.41 2.35 8.33
C LYS A 30 5.11 0.89 7.99
N THR A 31 6.09 0.01 8.20
CA THR A 31 5.85 -1.44 8.14
C THR A 31 4.75 -1.84 9.13
N ASN A 32 3.97 -2.85 8.76
CA ASN A 32 2.77 -3.33 9.44
C ASN A 32 1.60 -2.33 9.50
N SER A 33 1.67 -1.20 8.80
CA SER A 33 0.49 -0.35 8.60
C SER A 33 -0.51 -1.02 7.65
N THR A 34 -1.79 -0.82 7.93
CA THR A 34 -2.91 -1.41 7.20
C THR A 34 -3.85 -0.32 6.69
N VAL A 35 -4.32 -0.45 5.46
CA VAL A 35 -5.36 0.41 4.87
C VAL A 35 -6.43 -0.49 4.26
N VAL A 36 -7.70 -0.14 4.48
CA VAL A 36 -8.85 -0.80 3.84
C VAL A 36 -9.31 0.07 2.67
N ARG A 37 -9.45 -0.53 1.49
CA ARG A 37 -9.93 0.14 0.28
C ARG A 37 -11.00 -0.70 -0.41
N PRO A 38 -11.98 -0.09 -1.08
CA PRO A 38 -12.91 -0.84 -1.91
C PRO A 38 -12.18 -1.45 -3.10
N ASP A 39 -12.58 -2.66 -3.49
CA ASP A 39 -12.14 -3.33 -4.71
C ASP A 39 -12.76 -2.62 -5.92
N GLN A 40 -12.00 -1.69 -6.49
CA GLN A 40 -12.37 -0.87 -7.64
C GLN A 40 -11.21 -0.86 -8.64
N PRO A 41 -11.48 -1.11 -9.94
CA PRO A 41 -10.51 -0.83 -10.99
C PRO A 41 -10.41 0.69 -11.13
N SER A 42 -9.35 1.25 -10.56
CA SER A 42 -9.00 2.68 -10.68
C SER A 42 -8.64 3.07 -12.10
#